data_AF-A0A355RHT3-F1
#
_entry.id   AF-A0A355RHT3-F1
#
_cell.length_a   1.000
_cell.length_b   1.000
_cell.length_c   1.000
_cell.angle_alpha   90.00
_cell.angle_beta   90.00
_cell.angle_gamma   90.00
#
_symmetry.space_group_name_H-M   'P 1'
#
loop_
_entity.id
_entity.type
_entity.pdbx_description
1 polymer ?
#
loop_
_entity_poly.entity_id
_entity_poly.type
_entity_poly.pdbx_seq_one_letter_code
_entity_poly.pdbx_strand_id
1 'polypeptide(L)'
;ASIWVYTLQLPWQLGADFFLRLLLDGDAASNTLSWRWVVGLHSVGKTYLARAENIQRFTNGRFAPKGLAQVAPPLNDTAHTTRPKIIDPPNRYLDGHKTGFLLHSEDLNIAHLTHHSDCIASAVYRPIDTDTMLVSSPKLLEFNNATLDAAAKHWKLNLLNCYDVDSLQAILSWALENKLEQIVTPYAPVGSTSQMLEKMKSLLGNNGIQLTQVMRAYDIVSWPYA
;
A
#
# COMPACT_ATOMS: atom_id res chain seq x y z
N ALA A 1 17.66 -2.76 9.38
CA ALA A 1 18.19 -1.88 8.30
C ALA A 1 19.70 -1.66 8.37
N SER A 2 20.27 -0.92 9.33
CA SER A 2 21.71 -0.55 9.30
C SER A 2 22.67 -1.75 9.23
N ILE A 3 22.47 -2.78 10.08
CA ILE A 3 23.29 -4.02 10.05
C ILE A 3 23.22 -4.70 8.68
N TRP A 4 22.04 -4.77 8.08
CA TRP A 4 21.82 -5.39 6.77
C TRP A 4 22.66 -4.72 5.66
N VAL A 5 22.64 -3.39 5.62
CA VAL A 5 23.33 -2.67 4.56
C VAL A 5 24.83 -2.57 4.84
N TYR A 6 25.23 -2.16 6.03
CA TYR A 6 26.63 -1.78 6.28
C TYR A 6 27.48 -2.92 6.83
N THR A 7 26.90 -3.81 7.65
CA THR A 7 27.65 -4.96 8.19
C THR A 7 27.59 -6.15 7.23
N LEU A 8 26.40 -6.49 6.72
CA LEU A 8 26.21 -7.64 5.81
C LEU A 8 26.45 -7.28 4.34
N GLN A 9 26.59 -6.00 4.00
CA GLN A 9 26.82 -5.52 2.63
C GLN A 9 25.74 -5.97 1.63
N LEU A 10 24.49 -6.06 2.10
CA LEU A 10 23.35 -6.45 1.27
C LEU A 10 22.61 -5.23 0.70
N PRO A 11 22.02 -5.34 -0.51
CA PRO A 11 21.20 -4.27 -1.07
C PRO A 11 20.05 -3.90 -0.14
N TRP A 12 19.84 -2.59 0.06
CA TRP A 12 18.81 -2.09 0.97
C TRP A 12 17.40 -2.41 0.47
N GLN A 13 17.21 -2.47 -0.86
CA GLN A 13 15.94 -2.79 -1.49
C GLN A 13 15.46 -4.20 -1.09
N LEU A 14 16.37 -5.16 -1.01
CA LEU A 14 16.05 -6.52 -0.56
C LEU A 14 15.66 -6.55 0.92
N GLY A 15 16.26 -5.68 1.74
CA GLY A 15 15.87 -5.53 3.14
C GLY A 15 14.49 -4.89 3.30
N ALA A 16 14.18 -3.88 2.48
CA ALA A 16 12.87 -3.25 2.44
C ALA A 16 11.77 -4.23 2.01
N ASP A 17 12.01 -4.99 0.95
CA ASP A 17 11.14 -6.06 0.48
C ASP A 17 10.94 -7.16 1.54
N PHE A 18 12.03 -7.60 2.19
CA PHE A 18 11.96 -8.56 3.29
C PHE A 18 11.05 -8.06 4.44
N PHE A 19 11.14 -6.77 4.79
CA PHE A 19 10.27 -6.18 5.81
C PHE A 19 8.81 -6.15 5.39
N LEU A 20 8.49 -5.73 4.16
CA LEU A 20 7.11 -5.68 3.66
C LEU A 20 6.43 -7.05 3.68
N ARG A 21 7.18 -8.13 3.50
CA ARG A 21 6.66 -9.50 3.49
C ARG A 21 6.48 -10.13 4.87
N LEU A 22 6.99 -9.50 5.93
CA LEU A 22 7.06 -10.09 7.28
C LEU A 22 6.46 -9.23 8.38
N LEU A 23 6.47 -7.91 8.22
CA LEU A 23 5.89 -6.99 9.18
C LEU A 23 4.38 -6.88 8.97
N LEU A 24 3.61 -7.02 10.06
CA LEU A 24 2.16 -6.83 10.03
C LEU A 24 1.77 -5.37 9.72
N ASP A 25 2.64 -4.43 10.09
CA ASP A 25 2.54 -2.99 9.85
C ASP A 25 3.39 -2.54 8.65
N GLY A 26 3.77 -3.47 7.77
CA GLY A 26 4.55 -3.16 6.58
C GLY A 26 3.75 -2.29 5.60
N ASP A 27 4.12 -1.01 5.50
CA ASP A 27 3.53 -0.06 4.55
C ASP A 27 4.59 0.45 3.55
N ALA A 28 4.21 0.53 2.27
CA ALA A 28 5.14 0.87 1.19
C ALA A 28 5.74 2.27 1.35
N ALA A 29 4.98 3.25 1.86
CA ALA A 29 5.46 4.60 2.07
C ALA A 29 6.47 4.66 3.23
N SER A 30 6.06 4.23 4.41
CA SER A 30 6.88 4.30 5.63
C SER A 30 8.09 3.36 5.60
N ASN A 31 7.93 2.11 5.17
CA ASN A 31 9.03 1.14 5.15
C ASN A 31 10.09 1.53 4.12
N THR A 32 9.71 1.72 2.85
CA THR A 32 10.67 1.99 1.77
C THR A 32 11.42 3.31 2.03
N LEU A 33 10.72 4.36 2.46
CA LEU A 33 11.36 5.65 2.79
C LEU A 33 12.27 5.53 4.01
N SER A 34 11.91 4.75 5.03
CA SER A 34 12.77 4.51 6.19
C SER A 34 14.08 3.82 5.80
N TRP A 35 14.02 2.83 4.91
CA TRP A 35 15.24 2.20 4.40
C TRP A 35 16.11 3.19 3.61
N ARG A 36 15.52 4.01 2.74
CA ARG A 36 16.24 5.10 2.03
C ARG A 36 16.86 6.10 3.00
N TRP A 37 16.21 6.40 4.11
CA TRP A 37 16.74 7.30 5.13
C TRP A 37 17.94 6.70 5.86
N VAL A 38 17.88 5.40 6.23
CA VAL A 38 18.99 4.68 6.86
C VAL A 38 20.26 4.73 6.01
N VAL A 39 20.11 4.66 4.68
CA VAL A 39 21.24 4.64 3.74
C VAL A 39 21.70 6.02 3.25
N GLY A 40 21.10 7.09 3.77
CA GLY A 40 21.45 8.47 3.42
C GLY A 40 20.94 8.96 2.07
N LEU A 41 19.91 8.30 1.51
CA LEU A 41 19.29 8.71 0.24
C LEU A 41 18.15 9.71 0.43
N HIS A 42 17.48 9.72 1.59
CA HIS A 42 16.38 10.66 1.84
C HIS A 42 16.90 11.99 2.38
N SER A 43 17.68 11.96 3.47
CA SER A 43 18.50 13.09 3.89
C SER A 43 19.90 12.89 3.36
N VAL A 44 20.19 13.48 2.19
CA VAL A 44 21.42 13.24 1.42
C VAL A 44 22.65 13.29 2.32
N GLY A 45 23.41 12.19 2.37
CA GLY A 45 24.64 12.07 3.14
C GLY A 45 24.48 11.66 4.60
N LYS A 46 23.26 11.73 5.18
CA LYS A 46 23.03 11.34 6.58
C LYS A 46 22.74 9.85 6.69
N THR A 47 23.72 9.08 7.17
CA THR A 47 23.59 7.63 7.37
C THR A 47 23.45 7.25 8.83
N TYR A 48 22.96 6.04 9.07
CA TYR A 48 22.78 5.51 10.42
C TYR A 48 23.60 4.25 10.61
N LEU A 49 24.55 4.29 11.55
CA LEU A 49 25.37 3.16 11.94
C LEU A 49 24.78 2.44 13.17
N ALA A 50 24.63 1.12 13.08
CA ALA A 50 24.23 0.30 14.21
C ALA A 50 25.35 0.27 15.26
N ARG A 51 25.04 0.62 16.51
CA ARG A 51 25.99 0.58 17.63
C ARG A 51 25.66 -0.56 18.58
N ALA A 52 26.67 -1.35 18.94
CA ALA A 52 26.52 -2.49 19.84
C ALA A 52 25.97 -2.06 21.21
N GLU A 53 26.44 -0.93 21.74
CA GLU A 53 25.95 -0.34 22.99
C GLU A 53 24.44 -0.03 22.95
N ASN A 54 23.94 0.52 21.83
CA ASN A 54 22.54 0.84 21.66
C ASN A 54 21.71 -0.44 21.59
N ILE A 55 22.17 -1.43 20.83
CA ILE A 55 21.48 -2.72 20.72
C ILE A 55 21.41 -3.40 22.09
N GLN A 56 22.51 -3.45 22.83
CA GLN A 56 22.53 -4.05 24.17
C GLN A 56 21.59 -3.30 25.12
N ARG A 57 21.65 -1.96 25.14
CA ARG A 57 20.80 -1.13 25.99
C ARG A 57 19.31 -1.29 25.66
N PHE A 58 18.92 -1.09 24.40
CA PHE A 58 17.52 -1.09 23.98
C PHE A 58 16.91 -2.49 23.82
N THR A 59 17.70 -3.54 24.04
CA THR A 59 17.21 -4.93 24.11
C THR A 59 17.32 -5.51 25.52
N ASN A 60 17.63 -4.68 26.54
CA ASN A 60 17.85 -5.09 27.93
C ASN A 60 18.86 -6.24 28.06
N GLY A 61 19.97 -6.15 27.32
CA GLY A 61 21.04 -7.14 27.33
C GLY A 61 20.77 -8.42 26.52
N ARG A 62 19.59 -8.56 25.89
CA ARG A 62 19.24 -9.76 25.11
C ARG A 62 20.18 -9.98 23.92
N PHE A 63 20.67 -8.90 23.31
CA PHE A 63 21.59 -8.96 22.18
C PHE A 63 22.82 -8.09 22.42
N ALA A 64 24.01 -8.66 22.22
CA ALA A 64 25.30 -7.97 22.32
C ALA A 64 26.18 -8.31 21.10
N PRO A 65 25.83 -7.80 19.91
CA PRO A 65 26.50 -8.19 18.67
C PRO A 65 27.95 -7.70 18.61
N LYS A 66 28.81 -8.52 18.03
CA LYS A 66 30.21 -8.19 17.71
C LYS A 66 30.39 -8.11 16.20
N GLY A 67 31.46 -7.44 15.76
CA GLY A 67 31.78 -7.35 14.32
C GLY A 67 30.83 -6.47 13.50
N LEU A 68 30.16 -5.49 14.14
CA LEU A 68 29.38 -4.50 13.41
C LEU A 68 30.31 -3.59 12.58
N ALA A 69 29.78 -3.09 11.46
CA ALA A 69 30.47 -2.09 10.66
C ALA A 69 30.89 -0.88 11.52
N GLN A 70 32.05 -0.31 11.21
CA GLN A 70 32.58 0.88 11.89
C GLN A 70 32.32 2.17 11.11
N VAL A 71 31.94 2.04 9.84
CA VAL A 71 31.63 3.15 8.94
C VAL A 71 30.34 2.85 8.18
N ALA A 72 29.58 3.89 7.89
CA ALA A 72 28.36 3.83 7.09
C ALA A 72 28.46 4.89 5.98
N PRO A 73 29.20 4.63 4.90
CA PRO A 73 29.29 5.57 3.79
C PRO A 73 27.90 5.80 3.19
N PRO A 74 27.52 7.04 2.81
CA PRO A 74 26.26 7.29 2.15
C PRO A 74 26.23 6.58 0.80
N LEU A 75 25.09 5.99 0.49
CA LEU A 75 24.86 5.48 -0.85
C LEU A 75 24.59 6.68 -1.76
N ASN A 76 25.14 6.62 -2.97
CA ASN A 76 24.76 7.55 -4.03
C ASN A 76 23.71 6.85 -4.87
N ASP A 77 22.53 7.45 -4.97
CA ASP A 77 21.53 7.08 -5.95
C ASP A 77 21.48 8.17 -7.01
N THR A 78 21.52 7.77 -8.28
CA THR A 78 21.32 8.68 -9.41
C THR A 78 19.84 8.98 -9.62
N ALA A 79 18.94 8.25 -8.96
CA ALA A 79 17.51 8.54 -8.96
C ALA A 79 17.27 9.92 -8.33
N HIS A 80 16.91 10.88 -9.19
CA HIS A 80 16.55 12.23 -8.78
C HIS A 80 15.54 12.21 -7.62
N THR A 81 15.70 13.12 -6.66
CA THR A 81 14.62 13.46 -5.73
C THR A 81 13.44 13.93 -6.57
N THR A 82 12.47 13.05 -6.79
CA THR A 82 11.22 13.38 -7.46
C THR A 82 10.52 14.44 -6.63
N ARG A 83 10.19 15.58 -7.25
CA ARG A 83 9.33 16.58 -6.59
C ARG A 83 8.05 15.90 -6.11
N PRO A 84 7.46 16.34 -4.98
CA PRO A 84 6.13 15.91 -4.58
C PRO A 84 5.19 15.97 -5.78
N LYS A 85 4.49 14.86 -6.06
CA LYS A 85 3.50 14.84 -7.14
C LYS A 85 2.32 15.68 -6.70
N ILE A 86 1.92 16.63 -7.52
CA ILE A 86 0.58 17.23 -7.40
C ILE A 86 -0.40 16.11 -7.68
N ILE A 87 -1.21 15.75 -6.68
CA ILE A 87 -2.31 14.82 -6.90
C ILE A 87 -3.46 15.63 -7.50
N ASP A 88 -3.78 15.34 -8.76
CA ASP A 88 -5.07 15.71 -9.32
C ASP A 88 -6.10 14.70 -8.77
N PRO A 89 -7.10 15.12 -7.97
CA PRO A 89 -8.06 14.20 -7.38
C PRO A 89 -8.69 13.33 -8.49
N PRO A 90 -8.46 12.01 -8.47
CA PRO A 90 -8.68 11.17 -9.64
C PRO A 90 -10.16 10.92 -9.91
N ASN A 91 -10.69 11.59 -10.94
CA ASN A 91 -12.07 11.51 -11.42
C ASN A 91 -13.12 11.87 -10.35
N ARG A 92 -14.15 12.61 -10.75
CA ARG A 92 -15.29 12.86 -9.85
C ARG A 92 -16.21 11.64 -9.85
N TYR A 93 -16.84 11.40 -8.70
CA TYR A 93 -18.01 10.53 -8.61
C TYR A 93 -19.06 10.98 -9.64
N LEU A 94 -19.65 10.06 -10.41
CA LEU A 94 -20.65 10.40 -11.42
C LEU A 94 -22.03 9.95 -10.93
N ASP A 95 -22.83 10.91 -10.49
CA ASP A 95 -24.17 10.64 -9.97
C ASP A 95 -25.06 9.97 -11.02
N GLY A 96 -25.82 8.96 -10.60
CA GLY A 96 -26.83 8.30 -11.43
C GLY A 96 -26.28 7.20 -12.36
N HIS A 97 -24.97 6.94 -12.30
CA HIS A 97 -24.37 5.78 -12.93
C HIS A 97 -24.57 4.52 -12.08
N LYS A 98 -24.63 3.36 -12.73
CA LYS A 98 -24.61 2.07 -12.02
C LYS A 98 -23.25 1.86 -11.36
N THR A 99 -23.17 2.16 -10.08
CA THR A 99 -21.90 2.22 -9.37
C THR A 99 -21.67 0.94 -8.56
N GLY A 100 -20.45 0.42 -8.60
CA GLY A 100 -19.97 -0.58 -7.66
C GLY A 100 -18.90 -0.01 -6.74
N PHE A 101 -18.86 -0.50 -5.51
CA PHE A 101 -17.84 -0.13 -4.54
C PHE A 101 -16.76 -1.22 -4.44
N LEU A 102 -15.48 -0.85 -4.59
CA LEU A 102 -14.35 -1.76 -4.43
C LEU A 102 -13.57 -1.40 -3.15
N LEU A 103 -13.62 -2.28 -2.15
CA LEU A 103 -12.80 -2.19 -0.94
C LEU A 103 -11.42 -2.81 -1.18
N HIS A 104 -10.36 -2.22 -0.63
CA HIS A 104 -9.00 -2.76 -0.69
C HIS A 104 -8.23 -2.47 0.60
N SER A 105 -7.08 -3.12 0.80
CA SER A 105 -6.32 -3.08 2.05
C SER A 105 -5.63 -1.74 2.38
N GLU A 106 -5.36 -0.87 1.40
CA GLU A 106 -4.69 0.42 1.67
C GLU A 106 -5.53 1.37 2.51
N ASP A 107 -6.86 1.27 2.41
CA ASP A 107 -7.76 2.14 3.16
C ASP A 107 -9.09 1.43 3.43
N LEU A 108 -9.22 0.96 4.67
CA LEU A 108 -10.38 0.20 5.14
C LEU A 108 -11.53 1.08 5.63
N ASN A 109 -11.34 2.41 5.67
CA ASN A 109 -12.36 3.33 6.15
C ASN A 109 -13.04 4.04 4.98
N ILE A 110 -14.28 3.65 4.74
CA ILE A 110 -15.07 4.10 3.59
C ILE A 110 -16.11 5.15 3.98
N ALA A 111 -16.01 5.74 5.18
CA ALA A 111 -17.02 6.67 5.71
C ALA A 111 -17.39 7.77 4.71
N HIS A 112 -16.39 8.37 4.03
CA HIS A 112 -16.59 9.44 3.06
C HIS A 112 -17.28 9.00 1.77
N LEU A 113 -17.40 7.70 1.54
CA LEU A 113 -18.05 7.10 0.38
C LEU A 113 -19.46 6.58 0.67
N THR A 114 -19.83 6.47 1.96
CA THR A 114 -21.13 5.92 2.38
C THR A 114 -22.34 6.79 1.99
N HIS A 115 -22.12 8.05 1.62
CA HIS A 115 -23.17 8.99 1.23
C HIS A 115 -23.72 8.78 -0.19
N HIS A 116 -23.06 7.94 -1.00
CA HIS A 116 -23.46 7.66 -2.38
C HIS A 116 -24.45 6.49 -2.45
N SER A 117 -25.73 6.80 -2.62
CA SER A 117 -26.85 5.84 -2.58
C SER A 117 -27.02 4.97 -3.83
N ASP A 118 -26.30 5.30 -4.91
CA ASP A 118 -26.34 4.69 -6.23
C ASP A 118 -25.35 3.54 -6.41
N CYS A 119 -24.65 3.16 -5.33
CA CYS A 119 -23.92 1.90 -5.28
C CYS A 119 -24.90 0.71 -5.29
N ILE A 120 -24.77 -0.20 -6.26
CA ILE A 120 -25.66 -1.37 -6.43
C ILE A 120 -24.98 -2.72 -6.17
N ALA A 121 -23.65 -2.73 -6.12
CA ALA A 121 -22.85 -3.92 -5.84
C ALA A 121 -21.56 -3.52 -5.13
N SER A 122 -20.94 -4.47 -4.42
CA SER A 122 -19.67 -4.24 -3.74
C SER A 122 -18.74 -5.43 -3.93
N ALA A 123 -17.44 -5.16 -3.87
CA ALA A 123 -16.42 -6.19 -3.88
C ALA A 123 -15.28 -5.85 -2.91
N VAL A 124 -14.65 -6.88 -2.34
CA VAL A 124 -13.43 -6.78 -1.54
C VAL A 124 -12.29 -7.37 -2.34
N TYR A 125 -11.27 -6.56 -2.62
CA TYR A 125 -10.08 -7.01 -3.32
C TYR A 125 -9.12 -7.71 -2.36
N ARG A 126 -8.87 -9.00 -2.63
CA ARG A 126 -7.99 -9.89 -1.88
C ARG A 126 -6.93 -10.48 -2.82
N PRO A 127 -5.84 -9.73 -3.11
CA PRO A 127 -4.81 -10.22 -4.02
C PRO A 127 -4.22 -11.53 -3.51
N ILE A 128 -4.11 -12.53 -4.40
CA ILE A 128 -3.33 -13.73 -4.14
C ILE A 128 -1.90 -13.45 -4.59
N ASP A 129 -0.94 -13.69 -3.68
CA ASP A 129 0.49 -13.52 -3.92
C ASP A 129 1.01 -14.72 -4.77
N THR A 130 0.59 -14.83 -6.03
CA THR A 130 0.98 -15.97 -6.91
C THR A 130 2.22 -15.71 -7.76
N ASP A 131 2.57 -14.43 -7.99
CA ASP A 131 3.50 -14.04 -9.06
C ASP A 131 4.85 -13.51 -8.55
N THR A 132 5.11 -13.59 -7.24
CA THR A 132 6.39 -13.19 -6.66
C THR A 132 7.24 -14.43 -6.35
N MET A 133 8.54 -14.38 -6.68
CA MET A 133 9.52 -15.43 -6.32
C MET A 133 9.64 -15.66 -4.80
N LEU A 134 8.99 -14.82 -4.01
CA LEU A 134 9.26 -14.59 -2.60
C LEU A 134 7.95 -14.28 -1.89
N VAL A 135 7.29 -15.32 -1.38
CA VAL A 135 5.96 -15.26 -0.78
C VAL A 135 5.96 -14.48 0.54
N SER A 136 4.90 -13.70 0.76
CA SER A 136 4.59 -13.07 2.05
C SER A 136 4.41 -14.12 3.17
N SER A 137 4.72 -13.75 4.41
CA SER A 137 4.59 -14.70 5.53
C SER A 137 3.13 -15.06 5.80
N PRO A 138 2.83 -16.30 6.25
CA PRO A 138 1.46 -16.72 6.54
C PRO A 138 0.75 -15.81 7.55
N LYS A 139 1.48 -15.31 8.56
CA LYS A 139 0.93 -14.39 9.57
C LYS A 139 0.51 -13.04 8.98
N LEU A 140 1.29 -12.52 8.02
CA LEU A 140 0.94 -11.30 7.32
C LEU A 140 -0.31 -11.50 6.45
N LEU A 141 -0.38 -12.61 5.71
CA LEU A 141 -1.55 -12.93 4.89
C LEU A 141 -2.81 -13.13 5.74
N GLU A 142 -2.69 -13.80 6.88
CA GLU A 142 -3.77 -13.97 7.87
C GLU A 142 -4.22 -12.60 8.41
N PHE A 143 -3.28 -11.74 8.81
CA PHE A 143 -3.58 -10.41 9.32
C PHE A 143 -4.29 -9.54 8.27
N ASN A 144 -3.78 -9.49 7.04
CA ASN A 144 -4.40 -8.73 5.96
C ASN A 144 -5.83 -9.21 5.66
N ASN A 145 -6.05 -10.52 5.60
CA ASN A 145 -7.40 -11.06 5.43
C ASN A 145 -8.32 -10.74 6.60
N ALA A 146 -7.83 -10.87 7.84
CA ALA A 146 -8.62 -10.57 9.03
C ALA A 146 -9.01 -9.08 9.13
N THR A 147 -8.14 -8.16 8.70
CA THR A 147 -8.46 -6.72 8.66
C THR A 147 -9.51 -6.40 7.60
N LEU A 148 -9.43 -7.02 6.41
CA LEU A 148 -10.46 -6.92 5.38
C LEU A 148 -11.81 -7.51 5.85
N ASP A 149 -11.80 -8.66 6.53
CA ASP A 149 -13.01 -9.27 7.09
C ASP A 149 -13.65 -8.37 8.15
N ALA A 150 -12.84 -7.79 9.02
CA ALA A 150 -13.29 -6.86 10.04
C ALA A 150 -13.91 -5.60 9.40
N ALA A 151 -13.28 -5.05 8.35
CA ALA A 151 -13.79 -3.91 7.61
C ALA A 151 -15.10 -4.23 6.87
N ALA A 152 -15.16 -5.34 6.15
CA ALA A 152 -16.37 -5.79 5.45
C ALA A 152 -17.54 -6.00 6.43
N LYS A 153 -17.26 -6.58 7.60
CA LYS A 153 -18.26 -6.74 8.67
C LYS A 153 -18.71 -5.40 9.24
N HIS A 154 -17.78 -4.47 9.48
CA HIS A 154 -18.08 -3.14 10.01
C HIS A 154 -18.96 -2.34 9.05
N TRP A 155 -18.65 -2.37 7.76
CA TRP A 155 -19.37 -1.65 6.70
C TRP A 155 -20.50 -2.43 6.05
N LYS A 156 -20.96 -3.54 6.66
CA LYS A 156 -21.94 -4.45 6.05
C LYS A 156 -23.22 -3.76 5.56
N LEU A 157 -23.69 -2.71 6.24
CA LEU A 157 -24.89 -1.96 5.84
C LEU A 157 -24.66 -1.09 4.59
N ASN A 158 -23.41 -0.79 4.26
CA ASN A 158 -23.00 0.02 3.12
C ASN A 158 -22.47 -0.82 1.95
N LEU A 159 -22.14 -2.09 2.16
CA LEU A 159 -21.61 -3.00 1.14
C LEU A 159 -22.71 -3.94 0.62
N LEU A 160 -23.38 -3.53 -0.46
CA LEU A 160 -24.47 -4.32 -1.07
C LEU A 160 -23.92 -5.46 -1.91
N ASN A 161 -24.49 -6.66 -1.77
CA ASN A 161 -24.10 -7.85 -2.56
C ASN A 161 -22.57 -8.00 -2.64
N CYS A 162 -21.91 -8.01 -1.48
CA CYS A 162 -20.45 -7.93 -1.42
C CYS A 162 -19.80 -9.28 -1.76
N TYR A 163 -18.92 -9.29 -2.77
CA TYR A 163 -18.15 -10.46 -3.20
C TYR A 163 -16.66 -10.29 -2.95
N ASP A 164 -15.92 -11.39 -2.81
CA ASP A 164 -14.46 -11.34 -2.84
C ASP A 164 -13.96 -11.45 -4.29
N VAL A 165 -12.97 -10.65 -4.64
CA VAL A 165 -12.29 -10.66 -5.96
C VAL A 165 -10.78 -10.65 -5.73
N ASP A 166 -10.04 -11.43 -6.50
CA ASP A 166 -8.61 -11.69 -6.24
C ASP A 166 -7.65 -11.23 -7.35
N SER A 167 -8.21 -10.85 -8.50
CA SER A 167 -7.46 -10.58 -9.73
C SER A 167 -8.11 -9.47 -10.55
N LEU A 168 -7.34 -8.89 -11.47
CA LEU A 168 -7.85 -7.85 -12.38
C LEU A 168 -9.05 -8.37 -13.20
N GLN A 169 -8.97 -9.63 -13.65
CA GLN A 169 -10.03 -10.31 -14.38
C GLN A 169 -11.25 -10.56 -13.51
N ALA A 170 -11.08 -10.99 -12.25
CA ALA A 170 -12.22 -11.16 -11.34
C ALA A 170 -12.96 -9.83 -11.09
N ILE A 171 -12.24 -8.73 -10.92
CA ILE A 171 -12.84 -7.38 -10.79
C ILE A 171 -13.62 -7.02 -12.06
N LEU A 172 -13.05 -7.25 -13.24
CA LEU A 172 -13.74 -6.97 -14.52
C LEU A 172 -15.02 -7.81 -14.68
N SER A 173 -14.94 -9.12 -14.44
CA SER A 173 -16.09 -10.02 -14.53
C SER A 173 -17.20 -9.60 -13.58
N TRP A 174 -16.87 -9.33 -12.32
CA TRP A 174 -17.81 -8.80 -11.32
C TRP A 174 -18.51 -7.53 -11.82
N ALA A 175 -17.76 -6.61 -12.42
CA ALA A 175 -18.31 -5.35 -12.92
C ALA A 175 -19.27 -5.55 -14.10
N LEU A 176 -18.91 -6.43 -15.05
CA LEU A 176 -19.73 -6.75 -16.21
C LEU A 176 -21.02 -7.50 -15.82
N GLU A 177 -20.94 -8.46 -14.91
CA GLU A 177 -22.08 -9.23 -14.41
C GLU A 177 -23.12 -8.33 -13.73
N ASN A 178 -22.64 -7.36 -12.95
CA ASN A 178 -23.48 -6.36 -12.28
C ASN A 178 -23.87 -5.17 -13.18
N LYS A 179 -23.41 -5.16 -14.44
CA LYS A 179 -23.67 -4.09 -15.42
C LYS A 179 -23.28 -2.71 -14.89
N LEU A 180 -22.14 -2.65 -14.20
CA LEU A 180 -21.61 -1.41 -13.65
C LEU A 180 -21.14 -0.49 -14.78
N GLU A 181 -21.35 0.80 -14.60
CA GLU A 181 -20.83 1.88 -15.44
C GLU A 181 -19.66 2.58 -14.74
N GLN A 182 -19.58 2.46 -13.42
CA GLN A 182 -18.54 3.04 -12.59
C GLN A 182 -18.14 2.09 -11.46
N ILE A 183 -16.85 2.08 -11.13
CA ILE A 183 -16.31 1.51 -9.89
C ILE A 183 -15.71 2.65 -9.08
N VAL A 184 -16.09 2.72 -7.81
CA VAL A 184 -15.61 3.71 -6.85
C VAL A 184 -14.82 3.00 -5.76
N THR A 185 -13.68 3.57 -5.38
CA THR A 185 -12.77 3.00 -4.40
C THR A 185 -12.02 4.11 -3.66
N PRO A 186 -11.54 3.88 -2.42
CA PRO A 186 -10.64 4.83 -1.78
C PRO A 186 -9.39 5.10 -2.62
N TYR A 187 -8.73 6.24 -2.38
CA TYR A 187 -7.49 6.55 -3.09
C TYR A 187 -6.32 5.71 -2.57
N ALA A 188 -5.58 5.04 -3.46
CA ALA A 188 -4.36 4.30 -3.13
C ALA A 188 -3.12 5.07 -3.62
N PRO A 189 -2.34 5.69 -2.71
CA PRO A 189 -1.31 6.64 -3.11
C PRO A 189 -0.06 6.00 -3.75
N VAL A 190 0.39 4.88 -3.18
CA VAL A 190 1.59 4.15 -3.60
C VAL A 190 1.40 2.65 -3.34
N GLY A 191 2.39 1.83 -3.70
CA GLY A 191 2.35 0.39 -3.42
C GLY A 191 1.64 -0.44 -4.49
N SER A 192 1.44 -1.73 -4.19
CA SER A 192 0.88 -2.72 -5.12
C SER A 192 -0.57 -2.41 -5.49
N THR A 193 -1.38 -1.97 -4.52
CA THR A 193 -2.77 -1.56 -4.76
C THR A 193 -2.85 -0.39 -5.73
N SER A 194 -2.02 0.64 -5.57
CA SER A 194 -1.95 1.77 -6.50
C SER A 194 -1.60 1.30 -7.93
N GLN A 195 -0.60 0.42 -8.07
CA GLN A 195 -0.22 -0.16 -9.37
C GLN A 195 -1.33 -1.03 -9.99
N MET A 196 -2.05 -1.77 -9.15
CA MET A 196 -3.21 -2.57 -9.55
C MET A 196 -4.33 -1.66 -10.08
N LEU A 197 -4.67 -0.58 -9.37
CA LEU A 197 -5.71 0.36 -9.77
C LEU A 197 -5.37 1.08 -11.09
N GLU A 198 -4.11 1.42 -11.34
CA GLU A 198 -3.68 1.99 -12.64
C GLU A 198 -3.88 1.00 -13.81
N LYS A 199 -3.57 -0.29 -13.59
CA LYS A 199 -3.86 -1.35 -14.57
C LYS A 199 -5.37 -1.53 -14.76
N MET A 200 -6.14 -1.53 -13.67
CA MET A 200 -7.60 -1.63 -13.70
C MET A 200 -8.25 -0.46 -14.45
N LYS A 201 -7.75 0.77 -14.27
CA LYS A 201 -8.27 1.95 -14.97
C LYS A 201 -8.27 1.76 -16.48
N SER A 202 -7.15 1.26 -17.02
CA SER A 202 -7.02 0.95 -18.45
C SER A 202 -7.95 -0.19 -18.87
N LEU A 203 -8.00 -1.27 -18.10
CA LEU A 203 -8.80 -2.46 -18.40
C LEU A 203 -10.31 -2.18 -18.39
N LEU A 204 -10.80 -1.47 -17.38
CA LEU A 204 -12.20 -1.08 -17.23
C LEU A 204 -12.62 -0.06 -18.31
N GLY A 205 -11.75 0.90 -18.60
CA GLY A 205 -12.00 1.91 -19.65
C GLY A 205 -12.23 1.29 -21.03
N ASN A 206 -11.49 0.24 -21.38
CA ASN A 206 -11.69 -0.52 -22.62
C ASN A 206 -13.05 -1.24 -22.70
N ASN A 207 -13.76 -1.38 -21.57
CA ASN A 207 -15.07 -1.99 -21.46
C ASN A 207 -16.17 -0.96 -21.12
N GLY A 208 -15.87 0.35 -21.20
CA GLY A 208 -16.83 1.42 -20.93
C GLY A 208 -17.15 1.63 -19.45
N ILE A 209 -16.30 1.14 -18.54
CA ILE A 209 -16.48 1.26 -17.09
C ILE A 209 -15.45 2.25 -16.53
N GLN A 210 -15.91 3.26 -15.79
CA GLN A 210 -15.03 4.26 -15.20
C GLN A 210 -14.51 3.81 -13.83
N LEU A 211 -13.19 3.79 -13.62
CA LEU A 211 -12.60 3.68 -12.28
C LEU A 211 -12.41 5.07 -11.66
N THR A 212 -12.94 5.25 -10.46
CA THR A 212 -12.90 6.52 -9.71
C THR A 212 -12.31 6.28 -8.33
N GLN A 213 -11.25 7.01 -8.01
CA GLN A 213 -10.60 6.93 -6.71
C GLN A 213 -10.97 8.18 -5.91
N VAL A 214 -11.51 8.02 -4.70
CA VAL A 214 -12.02 9.15 -3.92
C VAL A 214 -11.16 9.36 -2.68
N MET A 215 -10.58 10.55 -2.58
CA MET A 215 -9.83 11.01 -1.42
C MET A 215 -10.76 11.66 -0.38
N ARG A 216 -10.38 11.61 0.90
CA ARG A 216 -11.07 12.39 1.94
C ARG A 216 -10.74 13.87 1.77
N ALA A 217 -11.65 14.73 2.20
CA ALA A 217 -11.40 16.18 2.24
C ALA A 217 -10.12 16.52 3.05
N TYR A 218 -9.90 15.82 4.17
CA TYR A 218 -8.69 15.98 4.98
C TYR A 218 -7.41 15.60 4.21
N ASP A 219 -7.43 14.51 3.46
CA ASP A 219 -6.28 14.04 2.68
C ASP A 219 -5.95 15.02 1.55
N ILE A 220 -6.98 15.53 0.85
CA ILE A 220 -6.83 16.52 -0.24
C ILE A 220 -6.10 17.78 0.25
N VAL A 221 -6.44 18.30 1.44
CA VAL A 221 -5.80 19.52 1.96
C VAL A 221 -4.42 19.27 2.57
N SER A 222 -4.16 18.06 3.05
CA SER A 222 -2.91 17.73 3.75
C SER A 222 -1.81 17.25 2.81
N TRP A 223 -2.16 16.54 1.74
CA TRP A 223 -1.22 15.89 0.83
C TRP A 223 -0.16 16.82 0.21
N PRO A 224 -0.48 18.07 -0.18
CA PRO A 224 0.53 18.99 -0.74
C PRO A 224 1.69 19.32 0.22
N TYR A 225 1.54 19.00 1.51
CA TYR A 225 2.52 19.25 2.56
C TYR A 225 3.25 17.99 3.06
N ALA A 226 2.98 16.83 2.46
CA ALA A 226 3.59 15.54 2.81
C ALA A 226 4.97 15.33 2.17
#